data_AF-A0A356AX66-F1
#
_entry.id   AF-A0A356AX66-F1
#
_cell.length_a   1.000
_cell.length_b   1.000
_cell.length_c   1.000
_cell.angle_alpha   90.00
_cell.angle_beta   90.00
_cell.angle_gamma   90.00
#
_symmetry.space_group_name_H-M   'P 1'
#
loop_
_entity.id
_entity.type
_entity.pdbx_description
1 polymer ?
#
loop_
_entity_poly.entity_id
_entity_poly.type
_entity_poly.pdbx_seq_one_letter_code
_entity_poly.pdbx_strand_id
1 'polypeptide(L)'
;MVLFFVLFMADYLLTYIGLNAGYIIEANPFMQNFMSLGLVPGTILRTLIAIVICSLFNYIKKNDVKAYKKLIGFIVMVLVLVMGLHSYWIYQVSIS
;
A
#
# COMPACT_ATOMS: atom_id res chain seq x y z
N MET A 1 6.46 -12.16 3.37
CA MET A 1 6.24 -11.15 4.43
C MET A 1 7.03 -9.90 4.15
N VAL A 2 8.37 -9.96 4.07
CA VAL A 2 9.20 -8.79 3.72
C VAL A 2 8.76 -8.13 2.41
N LEU A 3 8.59 -8.91 1.33
CA LEU A 3 8.13 -8.36 0.04
C LEU A 3 6.77 -7.63 0.16
N PHE A 4 5.81 -8.24 0.86
CA PHE A 4 4.51 -7.60 1.09
C PHE A 4 4.66 -6.28 1.84
N PHE A 5 5.45 -6.28 2.92
CA PHE A 5 5.70 -5.07 3.70
C PHE A 5 6.33 -3.96 2.85
N VAL A 6 7.35 -4.29 2.05
CA VAL A 6 8.01 -3.33 1.14
C VAL A 6 7.02 -2.76 0.14
N LEU A 7 6.23 -3.60 -0.53
CA LEU A 7 5.22 -3.15 -1.49
C LEU A 7 4.13 -2.30 -0.82
N PHE A 8 3.68 -2.68 0.37
CA PHE A 8 2.65 -1.98 1.12
C PHE A 8 3.11 -0.60 1.61
N MET A 9 4.41 -0.46 1.92
CA MET A 9 5.04 0.81 2.26
C MET A 9 5.33 1.66 1.02
N ALA A 10 5.78 1.06 -0.07
CA ALA A 10 6.04 1.77 -1.31
C ALA A 10 4.75 2.36 -1.91
N ASP A 11 3.67 1.59 -1.90
CA ASP A 11 2.31 2.05 -2.21
C ASP A 11 1.94 3.29 -1.38
N TYR A 12 2.03 3.20 -0.05
CA TYR A 12 1.75 4.32 0.85
C TYR A 12 2.57 5.58 0.51
N LEU A 13 3.87 5.43 0.29
CA LEU A 13 4.75 6.56 -0.02
C LEU A 13 4.40 7.21 -1.37
N LEU A 14 4.11 6.40 -2.39
CA LEU A 14 3.68 6.90 -3.70
C LEU A 14 2.36 7.64 -3.60
N THR A 15 1.37 7.08 -2.89
CA THR A 15 0.09 7.76 -2.68
C THR A 15 0.26 9.05 -1.89
N TYR A 16 1.09 9.07 -0.84
CA TYR A 16 1.37 10.27 -0.05
C TYR A 16 2.04 11.37 -0.89
N ILE A 17 3.05 11.02 -1.69
CA ILE A 17 3.72 11.97 -2.59
C ILE A 17 2.74 12.50 -3.63
N GLY A 18 1.99 11.59 -4.27
CA GLY A 18 1.02 11.95 -5.30
C GLY A 18 -0.09 12.88 -4.79
N LEU A 19 -0.60 12.65 -3.58
CA LEU A 19 -1.60 13.52 -2.96
C LEU A 19 -1.04 14.89 -2.59
N ASN A 20 0.13 14.95 -1.94
CA ASN A 20 0.72 16.23 -1.51
C ASN A 20 1.18 17.09 -2.70
N ALA A 21 1.58 16.46 -3.80
CA ALA A 21 1.93 17.17 -5.03
C ALA A 21 0.68 17.55 -5.88
N GLY A 22 -0.51 17.09 -5.50
CA GLY A 22 -1.74 17.32 -6.27
C GLY A 22 -1.86 16.49 -7.55
N TYR A 23 -1.04 15.45 -7.70
CA TYR A 23 -1.00 14.59 -8.89
C TYR A 23 -2.05 13.48 -8.86
N ILE A 24 -2.56 13.15 -7.67
CA ILE A 24 -3.49 12.05 -7.43
C ILE A 24 -4.64 12.57 -6.57
N ILE A 25 -5.84 12.09 -6.85
CA ILE A 25 -7.02 12.30 -6.00
C ILE A 25 -7.38 10.95 -5.39
N GLU A 26 -7.42 10.90 -4.05
CA GLU A 26 -7.83 9.70 -3.32
C GLU A 26 -9.35 9.70 -3.14
N ALA A 27 -10.01 8.70 -3.70
CA ALA A 27 -11.47 8.57 -3.62
C ALA A 27 -11.92 7.98 -2.28
N ASN A 28 -11.04 7.25 -1.59
CA ASN A 28 -11.36 6.62 -0.31
C ASN A 28 -11.22 7.64 0.85
N PRO A 29 -12.32 8.04 1.53
CA PRO A 29 -12.27 9.05 2.59
C PRO A 29 -11.38 8.63 3.77
N PHE A 30 -11.32 7.32 4.07
CA PHE A 30 -10.43 6.81 5.12
C PHE A 30 -8.97 7.03 4.75
N MET A 31 -8.59 6.71 3.50
CA MET A 31 -7.23 6.90 3.02
C MET A 31 -6.87 8.38 2.91
N GLN A 32 -7.81 9.23 2.50
CA GLN A 32 -7.60 10.68 2.47
C GLN A 32 -7.29 11.23 3.87
N ASN A 33 -8.08 10.85 4.88
CA ASN A 33 -7.84 11.22 6.28
C ASN A 33 -6.56 10.61 6.84
N PHE A 34 -6.20 9.39 6.40
CA PHE A 34 -4.96 8.76 6.79
C PHE A 34 -3.74 9.53 6.26
N MET A 35 -3.81 10.01 5.02
CA MET A 35 -2.73 10.75 4.36
C MET A 35 -2.59 12.17 4.89
N SER A 36 -3.64 12.75 5.50
CA SER A 36 -3.58 14.08 6.12
C SER A 36 -2.83 14.11 7.46
N LEU A 37 -2.57 12.97 8.09
CA LEU A 37 -1.83 12.88 9.36
C LEU A 37 -0.37 13.38 9.24
N GLY A 38 0.18 13.43 8.02
CA GLY A 38 1.59 13.73 7.76
C GLY A 38 2.46 12.46 7.73
N LEU A 39 3.66 12.58 7.17
CA LEU A 39 4.50 11.42 6.81
C LEU A 39 4.89 10.55 8.01
N VAL A 40 5.32 11.16 9.13
CA VAL A 40 5.80 10.43 10.31
C VAL A 40 4.68 9.63 11.00
N PRO A 41 3.58 10.25 11.46
CA PRO A 41 2.49 9.51 12.09
C PRO A 41 1.80 8.54 11.12
N GLY A 42 1.68 8.89 9.84
CA GLY A 42 1.17 7.99 8.81
C GLY A 42 2.04 6.75 8.62
N THR A 43 3.37 6.91 8.59
CA THR A 43 4.31 5.77 8.48
C THR A 43 4.24 4.85 9.69
N ILE A 44 4.13 5.41 10.90
CA ILE A 44 3.97 4.62 12.14
C ILE A 44 2.67 3.82 12.07
N LEU A 45 1.55 4.46 11.73
CA LEU A 45 0.26 3.79 11.66
C LEU A 45 0.22 2.73 10.55
N ARG A 46 0.84 3.00 9.39
CA ARG A 46 0.97 2.04 8.29
C ARG A 46 1.78 0.81 8.72
N THR A 47 2.84 1.02 9.48
CA THR A 47 3.66 -0.06 10.04
C THR A 47 2.85 -0.93 11.00
N LEU A 48 2.05 -0.33 11.88
CA LEU A 48 1.15 -1.06 12.80
C LEU A 48 0.12 -1.90 12.03
N ILE A 49 -0.50 -1.32 11.00
CA ILE A 49 -1.44 -2.05 10.12
C ILE A 49 -0.73 -3.22 9.43
N ALA A 50 0.48 -3.01 8.92
CA ALA A 50 1.24 -4.05 8.26
C ALA A 50 1.59 -5.22 9.21
N ILE A 51 1.91 -4.93 10.47
CA ILE A 51 2.15 -5.96 11.50
C ILE A 51 0.89 -6.80 11.74
N VAL A 52 -0.28 -6.16 11.85
CA VAL A 52 -1.57 -6.86 12.02
C VAL A 52 -1.85 -7.77 10.83
N ILE A 53 -1.73 -7.25 9.60
CA ILE A 53 -1.96 -8.03 8.37
C ILE A 53 -0.97 -9.19 8.27
N CYS A 54 0.31 -8.97 8.55
CA CYS A 54 1.32 -10.04 8.54
C CYS A 54 1.01 -11.13 9.58
N SER A 55 0.48 -10.74 10.74
CA SER A 55 0.04 -11.70 11.77
C SER A 55 -1.13 -12.56 11.28
N LEU A 56 -2.12 -11.96 10.61
CA LEU A 56 -3.23 -12.67 9.98
C LEU A 56 -2.75 -13.62 8.88
N PHE A 57 -1.82 -13.17 8.03
CA PHE A 57 -1.23 -14.04 7.00
C PHE A 57 -0.46 -15.20 7.58
N ASN A 58 0.26 -15.01 8.69
CA ASN A 58 0.92 -16.10 9.39
C ASN A 58 -0.09 -17.09 9.97
N TYR A 59 -1.22 -16.62 10.49
CA TYR A 59 -2.31 -17.48 10.94
C TYR A 59 -2.91 -18.30 9.79
N ILE A 60 -3.23 -17.67 8.67
CA ILE A 60 -3.76 -18.36 7.47
C ILE A 60 -2.75 -19.39 6.95
N LYS A 61 -1.47 -19.01 6.86
CA LYS A 61 -0.39 -19.89 6.40
C LYS A 61 -0.27 -21.17 7.24
N LYS A 62 -0.49 -21.08 8.56
CA LYS A 62 -0.45 -22.24 9.47
C LYS A 62 -1.59 -23.22 9.20
N ASN A 63 -2.76 -22.74 8.80
CA ASN A 63 -3.95 -23.56 8.58
C ASN A 63 -4.03 -24.11 7.14
N ASP A 64 -3.75 -23.28 6.13
CA ASP A 64 -3.79 -23.68 4.72
C ASP A 64 -2.75 -22.90 3.88
N VAL A 65 -1.63 -23.57 3.59
CA VAL A 65 -0.53 -23.00 2.79
C VAL A 65 -0.95 -22.72 1.35
N LYS A 66 -1.86 -23.51 0.77
CA LYS A 66 -2.30 -23.35 -0.63
C LYS A 66 -3.21 -22.13 -0.74
N ALA A 67 -4.15 -21.96 0.18
CA ALA A 67 -4.97 -20.76 0.27
C ALA A 67 -4.11 -19.51 0.52
N TYR A 68 -3.15 -19.59 1.44
CA TYR A 68 -2.19 -18.52 1.70
C TYR A 68 -1.43 -18.08 0.44
N LYS A 69 -0.87 -19.03 -0.34
CA LYS A 69 -0.13 -18.72 -1.57
C LYS A 69 -1.00 -18.02 -2.61
N LYS A 70 -2.25 -18.47 -2.79
CA LYS A 70 -3.21 -17.83 -3.69
C LYS A 70 -3.55 -16.42 -3.25
N LEU A 71 -3.86 -16.25 -1.97
CA LEU A 71 -4.22 -14.95 -1.38
C LEU A 71 -3.08 -13.94 -1.53
N ILE A 72 -1.86 -14.31 -1.13
CA ILE A 72 -0.73 -13.38 -1.20
C ILE A 72 -0.32 -13.06 -2.64
N GLY A 73 -0.44 -14.03 -3.56
CA GLY A 73 -0.21 -13.80 -4.99
C GLY A 73 -1.20 -12.77 -5.55
N PHE A 74 -2.49 -12.91 -5.23
CA PHE A 74 -3.51 -11.95 -5.64
C PHE A 74 -3.25 -10.55 -5.06
N ILE A 75 -2.95 -10.44 -3.76
CA ILE A 75 -2.68 -9.16 -3.10
C ILE A 75 -1.44 -8.48 -3.69
N VAL A 76 -0.36 -9.22 -3.92
CA VAL A 76 0.86 -8.68 -4.54
C VAL A 76 0.58 -8.19 -5.96
N MET A 77 -0.19 -8.94 -6.75
CA MET A 77 -0.59 -8.53 -8.09
C MET A 77 -1.35 -7.20 -8.08
N VAL A 78 -2.34 -7.06 -7.19
CA VAL A 78 -3.12 -5.81 -7.03
C VAL A 78 -2.22 -4.65 -6.60
N LEU A 79 -1.34 -4.85 -5.61
CA LEU A 79 -0.42 -3.82 -5.15
C LEU A 79 0.51 -3.33 -6.27
N VAL A 80 1.11 -4.25 -7.03
CA VAL A 80 1.99 -3.88 -8.14
C VAL A 80 1.24 -3.10 -9.22
N LEU A 81 0.00 -3.49 -9.53
CA LEU A 81 -0.85 -2.78 -10.49
C LEU A 81 -1.14 -1.35 -10.03
N VAL A 82 -1.58 -1.18 -8.77
CA VAL A 82 -1.90 0.14 -8.19
C VAL A 82 -0.65 1.02 -8.14
N MET A 83 0.49 0.48 -7.71
CA MET A 83 1.77 1.20 -7.74
C MET A 83 2.17 1.63 -9.15
N GLY A 84 1.90 0.80 -10.17
CA GLY A 84 2.12 1.14 -11.57
C GLY A 84 1.26 2.33 -12.01
N LEU A 85 -0.01 2.36 -11.62
CA LEU A 85 -0.92 3.49 -11.90
C LEU A 85 -0.46 4.77 -11.20
N HIS A 86 -0.11 4.70 -9.92
CA HIS A 86 0.42 5.84 -9.18
C HIS A 86 1.70 6.37 -9.83
N SER A 87 2.62 5.49 -10.21
CA SER A 87 3.87 5.88 -10.88
C SER A 87 3.61 6.53 -12.24
N TYR A 88 2.65 6.00 -13.02
CA TYR A 88 2.26 6.56 -14.31
C TYR A 88 1.68 7.97 -14.18
N TRP A 89 0.77 8.20 -13.23
CA TRP A 89 0.19 9.54 -13.02
C TRP A 89 1.23 10.54 -12.52
N ILE A 90 2.08 10.14 -11.57
CA ILE A 90 3.17 11.00 -11.10
C ILE A 90 4.10 11.38 -12.26
N TYR A 91 4.46 10.40 -13.11
CA TYR A 91 5.30 10.66 -14.28
C TYR A 91 4.63 11.62 -15.27
N GLN A 92 3.37 11.37 -15.64
CA GLN A 92 2.60 12.21 -16.57
C GLN A 92 2.56 13.67 -16.12
N VAL A 93 2.27 13.92 -14.83
CA VAL A 93 2.19 15.29 -14.31
C VAL A 93 3.59 15.92 -14.16
N SER A 94 4.64 15.13 -13.93
CA SER A 94 6.01 15.66 -13.79
C SER A 94 6.63 16.19 -15.09
N ILE A 95 6.10 15.79 -16.25
CA ILE A 95 6.60 16.19 -17.58
C ILE A 95 5.69 17.20 -18.31
N SER A 96 4.53 17.51 -17.73
CA SER A 96 3.55 18.49 -18.24
C SER A 96 3.79 19.87 -17.67
#